data_AF-A0A645EY87-F1
#
_entry.id   AF-A0A645EY87-F1
#
_cell.length_a   1.000
_cell.length_b   1.000
_cell.length_c   1.000
_cell.angle_alpha   90.00
_cell.angle_beta   90.00
_cell.angle_gamma   90.00
#
_symmetry.space_group_name_H-M   'P 1'
#
loop_
_entity.id
_entity.type
_entity.pdbx_description
1 polymer ?
#
loop_
_entity_poly.entity_id
_entity_poly.type
_entity_poly.pdbx_seq_one_letter_code
_entity_poly.pdbx_strand_id
1 'polypeptide(L)'
;METLLGQVGAYVDDIFICPHHPDRGFPGEIPTYKIDCDCRKPKPGLLLQAARHYHIDLENSWMLGDSPQDLAAGQSAGCHTILVSNSLSLRDAVNQIGLEEAWNNT
;
A
#
# COMPACT_ATOMS: atom_id res chain seq x y z
N MET A 1 2.36 9.29 15.70
CA MET A 1 2.78 8.03 15.05
C MET A 1 4.24 7.73 15.37
N GLU A 2 5.13 8.68 15.14
CA GLU A 2 6.57 8.60 15.49
C GLU A 2 6.84 8.18 16.94
N THR A 3 6.05 8.64 17.91
CA THR A 3 6.30 8.35 19.34
C THR A 3 6.03 6.88 19.72
N LEU A 4 4.95 6.26 19.23
CA LEU A 4 4.61 4.87 19.57
C LEU A 4 5.45 3.87 18.77
N LEU A 5 5.66 4.12 17.48
CA LEU A 5 6.50 3.27 16.64
C LEU A 5 7.98 3.40 17.02
N GLY A 6 8.44 4.62 17.30
CA GLY A 6 9.82 4.88 17.72
C GLY A 6 10.19 4.20 19.04
N GLN A 7 9.24 4.04 19.98
CA GLN A 7 9.47 3.28 21.22
C GLN A 7 9.85 1.82 20.98
N VAL A 8 9.41 1.24 19.86
CA VAL A 8 9.72 -0.14 19.46
C VAL A 8 10.73 -0.20 18.30
N GLY A 9 11.35 0.93 17.95
CA GLY A 9 12.36 1.02 16.90
C GLY A 9 11.81 0.89 15.47
N ALA A 10 10.52 1.16 15.26
CA ALA A 10 9.90 1.18 13.93
C ALA A 10 9.77 2.62 13.41
N TYR A 11 10.03 2.80 12.11
CA TYR A 11 10.01 4.10 11.44
C TYR A 11 9.20 3.99 10.14
N VAL A 12 8.53 5.09 9.77
CA VAL A 12 7.76 5.22 8.54
C VAL A 12 8.32 6.42 7.80
N ASP A 13 8.83 6.21 6.59
CA ASP A 13 9.49 7.27 5.82
C ASP A 13 8.50 8.32 5.29
N ASP A 14 7.31 7.90 4.86
CA ASP A 14 6.25 8.80 4.37
C ASP A 14 4.84 8.17 4.44
N ILE A 15 3.82 9.01 4.31
CA ILE A 15 2.42 8.62 4.19
C ILE A 15 1.80 9.27 2.95
N PHE A 16 1.61 8.47 1.90
CA PHE A 16 0.89 8.88 0.70
C PHE A 16 -0.62 8.67 0.88
N ILE A 17 -1.42 9.73 0.72
CA ILE A 17 -2.87 9.73 0.99
C ILE A 17 -3.64 10.21 -0.24
N CYS A 18 -4.73 9.49 -0.58
CA CYS A 18 -5.69 9.94 -1.58
C CYS A 18 -6.95 10.47 -0.90
N PRO A 19 -7.28 11.77 -1.00
CA PRO A 19 -8.48 12.34 -0.39
C PRO A 19 -9.75 12.17 -1.25
N HIS A 20 -9.61 11.61 -2.46
CA HIS A 20 -10.65 11.59 -3.47
C HIS A 20 -11.61 10.40 -3.32
N HIS A 21 -12.86 10.61 -3.76
CA HIS A 21 -13.88 9.57 -3.87
C HIS A 21 -14.69 9.79 -5.15
N PRO A 22 -14.83 8.79 -6.04
CA PRO A 22 -15.53 8.99 -7.32
C PRO A 22 -17.02 9.28 -7.13
N ASP A 23 -17.65 8.60 -6.16
CA ASP A 23 -19.10 8.71 -5.94
C ASP A 23 -19.53 10.03 -5.31
N ARG A 24 -20.67 10.55 -5.79
CA ARG A 24 -21.30 11.82 -5.40
C ARG A 24 -22.64 11.62 -4.70
N GLY A 25 -23.16 12.67 -4.07
CA GLY A 25 -24.51 12.74 -3.51
C GLY A 25 -24.58 12.45 -2.00
N PHE A 26 -23.48 12.59 -1.27
CA PHE A 26 -23.47 12.34 0.18
C PHE A 26 -23.60 13.64 0.98
N PRO A 27 -24.31 13.63 2.13
CA PRO A 27 -24.33 14.77 3.04
C PRO A 27 -22.91 15.16 3.47
N GLY A 28 -22.57 16.45 3.36
CA GLY A 28 -21.25 16.97 3.74
C GLY A 28 -20.13 16.66 2.74
N GLU A 29 -20.45 16.25 1.50
CA GLU A 29 -19.44 16.06 0.48
C GLU A 29 -18.69 17.36 0.14
N ILE A 30 -17.41 17.23 -0.18
CA ILE A 30 -16.57 18.30 -0.72
C ILE A 30 -16.46 18.06 -2.23
N PRO A 31 -17.17 18.82 -3.09
CA PRO A 31 -17.28 18.51 -4.51
C PRO A 31 -15.94 18.45 -5.27
N THR A 32 -14.93 19.19 -4.82
CA THR A 32 -13.59 19.19 -5.41
C THR A 32 -12.86 17.85 -5.24
N TYR A 33 -13.21 17.05 -4.22
CA TYR A 33 -12.66 15.72 -4.03
C TYR A 33 -13.48 14.60 -4.72
N LYS A 34 -14.58 14.97 -5.39
CA LYS A 34 -15.48 14.03 -6.06
C LYS A 34 -15.11 13.80 -7.52
N ILE A 35 -13.94 13.23 -7.74
CA ILE A 35 -13.35 13.02 -9.06
C ILE A 35 -12.87 11.58 -9.22
N ASP A 36 -12.79 11.13 -10.47
CA ASP A 36 -11.99 9.97 -10.83
C ASP A 36 -10.52 10.39 -10.90
N CYS A 37 -9.75 10.05 -9.87
CA CYS A 37 -8.33 10.37 -9.78
C CYS A 37 -7.47 9.12 -10.03
N ASP A 38 -6.16 9.29 -10.20
CA ASP A 38 -5.24 8.15 -10.35
C ASP A 38 -4.68 7.62 -9.01
N CYS A 39 -4.90 8.35 -7.91
CA CYS A 39 -4.37 7.96 -6.60
C CYS A 39 -5.22 6.95 -5.84
N ARG A 40 -6.52 6.86 -6.13
CA ARG A 40 -7.42 6.03 -5.34
C ARG A 40 -7.28 4.58 -5.77
N LYS A 41 -6.95 3.70 -4.82
CA LYS A 41 -6.99 2.25 -5.02
C LYS A 41 -8.36 1.82 -5.61
N PRO A 42 -8.39 0.95 -6.63
CA PRO A 42 -7.33 0.03 -7.06
C PRO A 42 -6.28 0.61 -8.03
N LYS A 43 -6.31 1.91 -8.34
CA LYS A 43 -5.26 2.50 -9.19
C LYS A 43 -3.93 2.61 -8.44
N PRO A 44 -2.78 2.43 -9.11
CA PRO A 44 -1.46 2.36 -8.48
C PRO A 44 -0.83 3.74 -8.18
N GLY A 45 -1.55 4.85 -8.39
CA GLY A 45 -0.95 6.18 -8.48
C GLY A 45 -0.11 6.59 -7.26
N LEU A 46 -0.54 6.23 -6.04
CA LEU A 46 0.24 6.52 -4.83
C LEU A 46 1.52 5.68 -4.73
N LEU A 47 1.49 4.41 -5.14
CA LEU A 47 2.68 3.54 -5.17
C LEU A 47 3.70 4.06 -6.17
N LEU A 48 3.24 4.44 -7.37
CA LEU A 48 4.08 5.04 -8.40
C LEU A 48 4.64 6.41 -7.96
N GLN A 49 3.89 7.16 -7.17
CA GLN A 49 4.37 8.42 -6.59
C GLN A 49 5.49 8.17 -5.58
N ALA A 50 5.30 7.21 -4.66
CA ALA A 50 6.33 6.81 -3.70
C ALA A 50 7.60 6.33 -4.41
N ALA A 51 7.45 5.48 -5.44
CA ALA A 51 8.59 4.98 -6.21
C ALA A 51 9.37 6.08 -6.91
N ARG A 52 8.69 7.08 -7.49
CA ARG A 52 9.37 8.26 -8.06
C ARG A 52 10.07 9.11 -7.00
N HIS A 53 9.46 9.27 -5.83
CA HIS A 53 10.04 10.11 -4.77
C HIS A 53 11.30 9.48 -4.18
N TYR A 54 11.26 8.18 -3.91
CA TYR A 54 12.32 7.45 -3.21
C TYR A 54 13.21 6.59 -4.12
N HIS A 55 12.96 6.58 -5.43
CA HIS A 55 13.64 5.71 -6.40
C HIS A 55 13.52 4.22 -6.03
N ILE A 56 12.32 3.81 -5.60
CA ILE A 56 12.03 2.43 -5.17
C ILE A 56 11.91 1.52 -6.39
N ASP A 57 12.54 0.35 -6.31
CA ASP A 57 12.30 -0.76 -7.23
C ASP A 57 11.01 -1.49 -6.84
N LEU A 58 9.93 -1.21 -7.58
CA LEU A 58 8.62 -1.77 -7.30
C LEU A 58 8.53 -3.27 -7.61
N GLU A 59 9.34 -3.78 -8.54
CA GLU A 59 9.32 -5.21 -8.91
C GLU A 59 9.81 -6.09 -7.76
N ASN A 60 10.75 -5.58 -6.96
CA ASN A 60 11.24 -6.22 -5.75
C ASN A 60 10.54 -5.71 -4.47
N SER A 61 9.41 -5.01 -4.60
CA SER A 61 8.66 -4.46 -3.46
C SER A 61 7.37 -5.25 -3.19
N TRP A 62 6.87 -5.14 -1.95
CA TRP A 62 5.66 -5.80 -1.49
C TRP A 62 4.57 -4.81 -1.08
N MET A 63 3.35 -5.04 -1.57
CA MET A 63 2.13 -4.38 -1.10
C MET A 63 1.35 -5.35 -0.20
N LEU A 64 1.23 -5.00 1.08
CA LEU A 64 0.42 -5.73 2.04
C LEU A 64 -0.87 -4.94 2.32
N GLY A 65 -2.02 -5.58 2.19
CA GLY A 65 -3.32 -4.94 2.45
C GLY A 65 -4.41 -5.95 2.78
N ASP A 66 -5.54 -5.47 3.28
CA ASP A 66 -6.66 -6.29 3.76
C ASP A 66 -7.84 -6.35 2.77
N SER A 67 -7.72 -5.64 1.65
CA SER A 67 -8.78 -5.55 0.65
C SER A 67 -8.33 -6.00 -0.75
N PRO A 68 -9.26 -6.45 -1.60
CA PRO A 68 -8.96 -6.69 -3.02
C PRO A 68 -8.45 -5.45 -3.76
N GLN A 69 -8.83 -4.24 -3.29
CA GLN A 69 -8.34 -3.00 -3.90
C GLN A 69 -6.85 -2.78 -3.65
N ASP A 70 -6.31 -3.25 -2.52
CA ASP A 70 -4.88 -3.19 -2.23
C ASP A 70 -4.08 -4.08 -3.16
N LEU A 71 -4.54 -5.33 -3.35
CA LEU A 71 -3.90 -6.28 -4.27
C LEU A 71 -3.88 -5.74 -5.69
N ALA A 72 -5.03 -5.24 -6.17
CA ALA A 72 -5.14 -4.71 -7.52
C ALA A 72 -4.21 -3.49 -7.72
N ALA A 73 -4.07 -2.63 -6.72
CA ALA A 73 -3.15 -1.50 -6.78
C ALA A 73 -1.68 -1.96 -6.80
N GLY A 74 -1.30 -2.91 -5.93
CA GLY A 74 0.05 -3.46 -5.91
C GLY A 74 0.43 -4.16 -7.22
N GLN A 75 -0.44 -5.04 -7.72
CA GLN A 75 -0.24 -5.74 -9.00
C GLN A 75 -0.12 -4.75 -10.17
N SER A 76 -0.98 -3.73 -10.21
CA SER A 76 -0.92 -2.70 -11.26
C SER A 76 0.34 -1.84 -11.18
N ALA A 77 0.96 -1.74 -10.00
CA ALA A 77 2.22 -1.04 -9.78
C ALA A 77 3.45 -1.92 -10.10
N GLY A 78 3.28 -3.24 -10.28
CA GLY A 78 4.36 -4.20 -10.47
C GLY A 78 4.89 -4.83 -9.18
N CYS A 79 4.25 -4.59 -8.04
CA CYS A 79 4.65 -5.18 -6.76
C CYS A 79 4.18 -6.62 -6.61
N HIS A 80 4.91 -7.37 -5.78
CA HIS A 80 4.36 -8.53 -5.11
C HIS A 80 3.24 -8.10 -4.15
N THR A 81 2.25 -8.97 -3.92
CA THR A 81 1.10 -8.62 -3.09
C THR A 81 0.70 -9.73 -2.15
N ILE A 82 0.38 -9.39 -0.89
CA ILE A 82 -0.19 -10.32 0.08
C ILE A 82 -1.49 -9.75 0.64
N LEU A 83 -2.54 -10.58 0.67
CA LEU A 83 -3.80 -10.28 1.32
C LEU A 83 -3.75 -10.69 2.79
N VAL A 84 -3.72 -9.71 3.67
CA VAL A 84 -3.82 -9.93 5.11
C VAL A 84 -5.29 -10.13 5.48
N SER A 85 -5.55 -11.13 6.31
CA SER A 85 -6.91 -11.48 6.72
C SER A 85 -6.89 -12.22 8.05
N ASN A 86 -8.06 -12.63 8.55
CA ASN A 86 -8.14 -13.44 9.76
C ASN A 86 -7.44 -14.81 9.62
N SER A 87 -7.28 -15.32 8.39
CA SER A 87 -6.59 -16.59 8.11
C SER A 87 -5.09 -16.43 7.83
N LEU A 88 -4.62 -15.21 7.57
CA LEU A 88 -3.20 -14.92 7.35
C LEU A 88 -2.87 -13.60 8.03
N SER A 89 -2.20 -13.67 9.19
CA SER A 89 -1.84 -12.46 9.93
C SER A 89 -0.74 -11.67 9.23
N LEU A 90 -0.63 -10.38 9.53
CA LEU A 90 0.47 -9.54 9.01
C LEU A 90 1.84 -10.11 9.39
N ARG A 91 1.98 -10.72 10.56
CA ARG A 91 3.22 -11.35 11.00
C ARG A 91 3.58 -12.56 10.12
N ASP A 92 2.60 -13.40 9.83
CA ASP A 92 2.81 -14.58 8.98
C ASP A 92 3.14 -14.17 7.54
N ALA A 93 2.49 -13.11 7.03
CA ALA A 93 2.81 -12.52 5.73
C ALA A 93 4.28 -12.03 5.66
N VAL A 94 4.75 -11.30 6.68
CA VAL A 94 6.16 -10.85 6.73
C VAL A 94 7.13 -12.02 6.82
N ASN A 95 6.79 -13.08 7.57
CA ASN A 95 7.61 -14.29 7.63
C ASN A 95 7.70 -14.99 6.26
N GLN A 96 6.63 -15.02 5.48
CA GLN A 96 6.63 -15.60 4.13
C GLN A 96 7.59 -14.85 3.20
N ILE A 97 7.57 -13.51 3.23
CA ILE A 97 8.48 -12.68 2.43
C ILE A 97 9.95 -13.01 2.74
N GLY A 98 10.31 -13.03 4.03
CA GLY A 98 11.69 -13.33 4.43
C GLY A 98 12.16 -14.74 4.06
N LEU A 99 11.24 -15.71 3.97
CA LEU A 99 11.57 -17.04 3.46
C LEU A 99 11.80 -17.01 1.95
N GLU A 100 10.92 -16.37 1.17
CA GLU A 100 11.05 -16.27 -0.29
C GLU A 100 12.36 -15.59 -0.71
N GLU A 101 12.73 -14.50 -0.04
CA GLU A 101 14.02 -13.82 -0.28
C GLU A 101 15.24 -14.69 0.06
N ALA A 102 15.13 -15.54 1.08
CA ALA A 102 16.19 -16.46 1.46
C ALA A 102 16.37 -17.59 0.43
N TRP A 103 15.27 -18.12 -0.14
CA TRP A 103 15.31 -19.16 -1.18
C TRP A 103 15.79 -18.65 -2.53
N ASN A 104 15.45 -17.41 -2.91
CA ASN A 104 15.87 -16.81 -4.18
C ASN A 104 17.35 -16.41 -4.22
N ASN A 105 18.04 -16.41 -3.07
CA ASN A 105 19.47 -16.10 -2.93
C ASN A 105 20.38 -17.34 -2.75
N THR A 106 19.84 -18.55 -2.93
CA THR A 106 20.57 -19.84 -2.94
C THR A 106 20.50 -20.51 -4.30
#